data_AF-A0A813AH05-F1
#
_entry.id   AF-A0A813AH05-F1
#
_cell.length_a   1.000
_cell.length_b   1.000
_cell.length_c   1.000
_cell.angle_alpha   90.00
_cell.angle_beta   90.00
_cell.angle_gamma   90.00
#
_symmetry.space_group_name_H-M   'P 1'
#
loop_
_entity.id
_entity.type
_entity.pdbx_description
1 polymer ?
#
loop_
_entity_poly.entity_id
_entity_poly.type
_entity_poly.pdbx_seq_one_letter_code
_entity_poly.pdbx_strand_id
1 'polypeptide(L)'
;MKRLLATLLLAAWADAVEVFVMLGLDAVTQSGDLKDPESLRAQLQQLKSGSADGIMADVWWGATEPTAKSYRFDGYKQLVDMCKSIGLKVQLVTSFHQCGGNVGDTCDIPLPAFVTSQRDIWYKDQHGHEDREYISLFADNVTVEGRTPLQMYSDWFNALSSNFAADLGSVIEEIQVGMGPAGELRYPAYQLSQWKFCGVGAFQCYDANALNSLARAAKSAGHADWSSPPSDAGDYNSHPGDAAFFQNGYQSDFGRFFLKWYGDALLQHGAEVLQRAKQAFGSSGVRLAGKVAGIHWWYKSDHHAAELTSGYYNANGIDAYDSISAIFEAAGAGVDFTCMEMADSEQSADCASGPEELVKQVMAATASHDIALGGENALPRFDDTAYSKIESYKSGMQVFTYLRLGNDLLNGANWNRFQSFVSKMHSTLSLIV
;
A
#
# COMPACT_ATOMS: atom_id res chain seq x y z
N MET A 1 47.68 -21.92 35.47
CA MET A 1 46.77 -22.23 34.34
C MET A 1 45.89 -21.01 34.10
N LYS A 2 46.21 -20.19 33.10
CA LYS A 2 45.40 -19.04 32.66
C LYS A 2 44.27 -19.57 31.78
N ARG A 3 43.01 -19.29 32.14
CA ARG A 3 41.86 -19.51 31.24
C ARG A 3 41.69 -18.24 30.40
N LEU A 4 41.89 -18.35 29.09
CA LEU A 4 41.43 -17.36 28.11
C LEU A 4 39.90 -17.40 28.05
N LEU A 5 39.24 -16.26 28.26
CA LEU A 5 37.91 -16.03 27.71
C LEU A 5 38.10 -15.60 26.24
N ALA A 6 37.48 -16.32 25.31
CA ALA A 6 37.27 -15.84 23.95
C ALA A 6 35.86 -15.23 23.90
N THR A 7 35.79 -13.91 23.79
CA THR A 7 34.55 -13.19 23.46
C THR A 7 34.35 -13.33 21.95
N LEU A 8 33.35 -14.11 21.52
CA LEU A 8 32.92 -14.13 20.12
C LEU A 8 32.09 -12.88 19.86
N LEU A 9 32.68 -11.92 19.15
CA LEU A 9 31.95 -10.83 18.49
C LEU A 9 31.17 -11.45 17.32
N LEU A 10 29.84 -11.50 17.43
CA LEU A 10 28.96 -11.76 16.29
C LEU A 10 28.78 -10.45 15.54
N ALA A 11 29.42 -10.32 14.37
CA ALA A 11 29.12 -9.24 13.44
C ALA A 11 27.75 -9.53 12.81
N ALA A 12 26.75 -8.71 13.14
CA ALA A 12 25.53 -8.64 12.34
C ALA A 12 25.84 -7.81 11.08
N TRP A 13 25.57 -8.37 9.91
CA TRP A 13 25.67 -7.64 8.65
C TRP A 13 24.26 -7.16 8.32
N ALA A 14 24.09 -5.86 8.04
CA ALA A 14 22.89 -5.43 7.34
C ALA A 14 23.05 -5.88 5.88
N ASP A 15 22.11 -6.70 5.40
CA ASP A 15 22.11 -7.16 4.02
C ASP A 15 21.95 -5.98 3.04
N ALA A 16 22.37 -6.19 1.80
CA ALA A 16 22.12 -5.22 0.73
C ALA A 16 20.61 -5.12 0.50
N VAL A 17 20.10 -3.88 0.38
CA VAL A 17 18.70 -3.60 0.07
C VAL A 17 18.61 -3.16 -1.38
N GLU A 18 17.79 -3.87 -2.16
CA GLU A 18 17.57 -3.54 -3.57
C GLU A 18 16.79 -2.23 -3.69
N VAL A 19 17.14 -1.39 -4.68
CA VAL A 19 16.51 -0.10 -4.90
C VAL A 19 15.80 -0.06 -6.25
N PHE A 20 14.48 0.11 -6.18
CA PHE A 20 13.58 0.29 -7.31
C PHE A 20 13.17 1.75 -7.44
N VAL A 21 12.67 2.13 -8.62
CA VAL A 21 12.13 3.47 -8.87
C VAL A 21 10.75 3.37 -9.51
N MET A 22 9.76 4.03 -8.93
CA MET A 22 8.40 4.08 -9.49
C MET A 22 8.36 4.84 -10.81
N LEU A 23 7.50 4.44 -11.74
CA LEU A 23 7.59 4.87 -13.14
C LEU A 23 6.87 6.11 -13.65
N GLY A 24 6.22 7.00 -12.91
CA GLY A 24 5.24 7.89 -13.58
C GLY A 24 3.95 7.12 -13.88
N LEU A 25 2.82 7.64 -13.39
CA LEU A 25 1.57 6.90 -13.32
C LEU A 25 0.98 6.59 -14.71
N ASP A 26 1.31 7.39 -15.72
CA ASP A 26 0.86 7.24 -17.10
C ASP A 26 1.91 6.63 -18.05
N ALA A 27 2.88 5.90 -17.51
CA ALA A 27 3.88 5.19 -18.32
C ALA A 27 3.22 4.27 -19.36
N VAL A 28 2.11 3.62 -18.99
CA VAL A 28 1.17 3.02 -19.94
C VAL A 28 -0.15 3.80 -19.87
N THR A 29 -0.63 4.25 -21.03
CA THR A 29 -1.82 5.10 -21.12
C THR A 29 -3.11 4.30 -20.93
N GLN A 30 -4.24 5.00 -20.76
CA GLN A 30 -5.57 4.39 -20.71
C GLN A 30 -5.93 3.56 -21.98
N SER A 31 -5.32 3.86 -23.13
CA SER A 31 -5.50 3.06 -24.35
C SER A 31 -4.70 1.74 -24.33
N GLY A 32 -3.80 1.56 -23.37
CA GLY A 32 -2.94 0.38 -23.23
C GLY A 32 -1.59 0.50 -23.94
N ASP A 33 -1.23 1.71 -24.38
CA ASP A 33 0.00 1.97 -25.14
C ASP A 33 1.11 2.49 -24.21
N LEU A 34 2.36 2.09 -24.46
CA LEU A 34 3.52 2.62 -23.74
C LEU A 34 3.78 4.07 -24.16
N LYS A 35 3.76 5.00 -23.20
CA LYS A 35 3.97 6.42 -23.44
C LYS A 35 5.45 6.71 -23.72
N ASP A 36 5.70 7.47 -24.79
CA ASP A 36 7.03 7.95 -25.22
C ASP A 36 8.18 6.92 -25.06
N PRO A 37 8.13 5.75 -25.72
CA PRO A 37 9.06 4.64 -25.46
C PRO A 37 10.54 4.99 -25.61
N GLU A 38 10.88 5.91 -26.51
CA GLU A 38 12.26 6.35 -26.71
C GLU A 38 12.80 7.13 -25.50
N SER A 39 12.00 8.07 -24.98
CA SER A 39 12.34 8.86 -23.81
C SER A 39 12.44 7.97 -22.57
N LEU A 40 11.45 7.09 -22.38
CA LEU A 40 11.44 6.13 -21.26
C LEU A 40 12.67 5.23 -21.32
N ARG A 41 13.05 4.73 -22.50
CA ARG A 41 14.27 3.91 -22.66
C ARG A 41 15.52 4.65 -22.20
N ALA A 42 15.66 5.92 -22.55
CA ALA A 42 16.81 6.73 -22.12
C ALA A 42 16.83 6.91 -20.59
N GLN A 43 15.67 7.17 -19.98
CA GLN A 43 15.53 7.29 -18.53
C GLN A 43 15.88 5.98 -17.81
N LEU A 44 15.39 4.83 -18.31
CA LEU A 44 15.71 3.51 -17.78
C LEU A 44 17.21 3.17 -17.91
N GLN A 45 17.85 3.53 -19.02
CA GLN A 45 19.29 3.37 -19.18
C GLN A 45 20.07 4.24 -18.17
N GLN A 46 19.59 5.45 -17.91
CA GLN A 46 20.19 6.31 -16.88
C GLN A 46 20.01 5.71 -15.48
N LEU A 47 18.81 5.21 -15.14
CA LEU A 47 18.58 4.49 -13.88
C LEU A 47 19.55 3.32 -13.71
N LYS A 48 19.72 2.51 -14.75
CA LYS A 48 20.67 1.39 -14.74
C LYS A 48 22.11 1.88 -14.54
N SER A 49 22.52 2.99 -15.15
CA SER A 49 23.84 3.59 -14.94
C SER A 49 24.04 4.11 -13.50
N GLY A 50 22.94 4.45 -12.81
CA GLY A 50 22.90 4.80 -11.40
C GLY A 50 22.88 3.62 -10.44
N SER A 51 23.01 2.39 -10.97
CA SER A 51 22.92 1.13 -10.22
C SER A 51 21.57 0.85 -9.58
N ALA A 52 20.47 1.48 -10.04
CA ALA A 52 19.14 1.02 -9.64
C ALA A 52 18.93 -0.44 -10.08
N ASP A 53 18.26 -1.24 -9.24
CA ASP A 53 18.03 -2.66 -9.47
C ASP A 53 16.87 -2.89 -10.44
N GLY A 54 15.86 -2.02 -10.38
CA GLY A 54 14.69 -2.12 -11.23
C GLY A 54 13.73 -0.95 -11.13
N ILE A 55 12.52 -1.18 -11.64
CA ILE A 55 11.42 -0.23 -11.61
C ILE A 55 10.15 -0.85 -11.02
N MET A 56 9.25 0.02 -10.56
CA MET A 56 7.88 -0.35 -10.20
C MET A 56 6.90 0.33 -11.16
N ALA A 57 5.92 -0.42 -11.66
CA ALA A 57 4.91 0.08 -12.59
C ALA A 57 3.48 -0.36 -12.20
N ASP A 58 2.56 0.60 -12.18
CA ASP A 58 1.13 0.37 -12.04
C ASP A 58 0.56 -0.33 -13.27
N VAL A 59 -0.08 -1.48 -13.07
CA VAL A 59 -0.82 -2.19 -14.11
C VAL A 59 -2.31 -1.91 -13.94
N TRP A 60 -2.75 -0.80 -14.54
CA TRP A 60 -4.10 -0.27 -14.38
C TRP A 60 -5.20 -1.22 -14.87
N TRP A 61 -6.14 -1.57 -13.99
CA TRP A 61 -7.30 -2.39 -14.36
C TRP A 61 -8.13 -1.74 -15.48
N GLY A 62 -8.36 -0.43 -15.36
CA GLY A 62 -9.08 0.37 -16.36
C GLY A 62 -8.48 0.35 -17.76
N ALA A 63 -7.14 0.23 -17.85
CA ALA A 63 -6.44 0.16 -19.13
C ALA A 63 -6.38 -1.28 -19.67
N THR A 64 -6.28 -2.28 -18.79
CA THR A 64 -6.00 -3.67 -19.18
C THR A 64 -7.25 -4.53 -19.39
N GLU A 65 -8.39 -4.16 -18.82
CA GLU A 65 -9.68 -4.84 -19.06
C GLU A 65 -10.75 -3.82 -19.48
N PRO A 66 -10.65 -3.19 -20.67
CA PRO A 66 -11.63 -2.19 -21.12
C PRO A 66 -13.04 -2.75 -21.28
N THR A 67 -13.14 -4.05 -21.59
CA THR A 67 -14.38 -4.81 -21.67
C THR A 67 -14.24 -6.06 -20.81
N ALA A 68 -15.29 -6.45 -20.09
CA ALA A 68 -15.25 -7.60 -19.19
C ALA A 68 -14.67 -8.86 -19.86
N LYS A 69 -13.66 -9.46 -19.22
CA LYS A 69 -12.90 -10.65 -19.65
C LYS A 69 -12.08 -10.47 -20.94
N SER A 70 -11.94 -9.25 -21.44
CA SER A 70 -11.11 -8.92 -22.59
C SER A 70 -9.86 -8.20 -22.12
N TYR A 71 -8.77 -8.94 -21.98
CA TYR A 71 -7.52 -8.43 -21.42
C TYR A 71 -6.52 -7.99 -22.51
N ARG A 72 -5.83 -6.88 -22.29
CA ARG A 72 -4.72 -6.41 -23.12
C ARG A 72 -3.54 -5.97 -22.26
N PHE A 73 -2.33 -6.34 -22.67
CA PHE A 73 -1.10 -6.07 -21.92
C PHE A 73 0.05 -5.60 -22.81
N ASP A 74 -0.21 -5.16 -24.04
CA ASP A 74 0.84 -4.95 -25.05
C ASP A 74 1.84 -3.84 -24.64
N GLY A 75 1.36 -2.70 -24.13
CA GLY A 75 2.24 -1.66 -23.59
C GLY A 75 3.10 -2.14 -22.40
N TYR A 76 2.55 -2.99 -21.54
CA TYR A 76 3.28 -3.58 -20.41
C TYR A 76 4.31 -4.63 -20.87
N LYS A 77 4.00 -5.43 -21.89
CA LYS A 77 4.97 -6.35 -22.51
C LYS A 77 6.13 -5.58 -23.11
N GLN A 78 5.85 -4.50 -23.83
CA GLN A 78 6.89 -3.62 -24.37
C GLN A 78 7.79 -3.03 -23.27
N LEU A 79 7.20 -2.63 -22.14
CA LEU A 79 7.94 -2.14 -20.97
C LEU A 79 8.84 -3.23 -20.35
N VAL A 80 8.29 -4.42 -20.12
CA VAL A 80 9.03 -5.55 -19.54
C VAL A 80 10.18 -5.98 -20.45
N ASP A 81 9.94 -6.08 -21.76
CA ASP A 81 10.99 -6.38 -22.75
C ASP A 81 12.10 -5.30 -22.75
N MET A 82 11.71 -4.03 -22.60
CA MET A 82 12.66 -2.93 -22.50
C MET A 82 13.55 -3.09 -21.26
N CYS A 83 12.96 -3.32 -20.08
CA CYS A 83 13.69 -3.54 -18.82
C CYS A 83 14.61 -4.76 -18.91
N LYS A 84 14.10 -5.87 -19.46
CA LYS A 84 14.86 -7.10 -19.72
C LYS A 84 16.09 -6.84 -20.59
N SER A 85 15.95 -6.04 -21.65
CA SER A 85 17.06 -5.70 -22.55
C SER A 85 18.11 -4.79 -21.91
N ILE A 86 17.72 -3.97 -20.94
CA ILE A 86 18.61 -3.05 -20.20
C ILE A 86 19.25 -3.76 -19.00
N GLY A 87 18.64 -4.84 -18.51
CA GLY A 87 19.06 -5.54 -17.29
C GLY A 87 18.53 -4.89 -16.01
N LEU A 88 17.30 -4.37 -16.07
CA LEU A 88 16.53 -3.91 -14.92
C LEU A 88 15.45 -4.93 -14.56
N LYS A 89 15.20 -5.10 -13.27
CA LYS A 89 14.07 -5.87 -12.72
C LYS A 89 12.79 -5.04 -12.74
N VAL A 90 11.65 -5.71 -12.57
CA VAL A 90 10.31 -5.11 -12.63
C VAL A 90 9.47 -5.61 -11.46
N GLN A 91 8.85 -4.66 -10.77
CA GLN A 91 7.75 -4.87 -9.84
C GLN A 91 6.46 -4.37 -10.53
N LEU A 92 5.42 -5.21 -10.57
CA LEU A 92 4.13 -4.84 -11.15
C LEU A 92 3.09 -4.68 -10.05
N VAL A 93 2.40 -3.54 -10.02
CA VAL A 93 1.30 -3.29 -9.10
C VAL A 93 -0.03 -3.66 -9.77
N THR A 94 -0.86 -4.47 -9.12
CA THR A 94 -2.18 -4.83 -9.65
C THR A 94 -3.20 -3.75 -9.30
N SER A 95 -3.21 -2.67 -10.08
CA SER A 95 -3.90 -1.42 -9.74
C SER A 95 -5.41 -1.50 -10.05
N PHE A 96 -6.16 -2.16 -9.15
CA PHE A 96 -7.63 -2.23 -9.14
C PHE A 96 -8.31 -0.98 -8.58
N HIS A 97 -7.62 0.16 -8.64
CA HIS A 97 -8.09 1.47 -8.20
C HIS A 97 -7.95 2.48 -9.35
N GLN A 98 -8.59 3.64 -9.22
CA GLN A 98 -8.45 4.76 -10.15
C GLN A 98 -7.11 5.49 -9.93
N CYS A 99 -6.45 5.90 -11.02
CA CYS A 99 -5.45 6.98 -10.96
C CYS A 99 -6.16 8.32 -11.03
N GLY A 100 -5.90 9.22 -10.08
CA GLY A 100 -6.49 10.55 -10.02
C GLY A 100 -7.28 10.74 -8.73
N GLY A 101 -7.02 11.84 -8.02
CA GLY A 101 -7.74 12.22 -6.80
C GLY A 101 -6.94 12.06 -5.50
N ASN A 102 -5.79 11.37 -5.54
CA ASN A 102 -4.86 11.26 -4.41
C ASN A 102 -3.63 12.18 -4.56
N VAL A 103 -2.83 12.29 -3.49
CA VAL A 103 -1.65 13.18 -3.46
C VAL A 103 -0.64 12.67 -4.47
N GLY A 104 -0.24 13.53 -5.42
CA GLY A 104 0.78 13.19 -6.40
C GLY A 104 0.25 12.53 -7.68
N ASP A 105 -1.07 12.31 -7.79
CA ASP A 105 -1.66 11.80 -9.03
C ASP A 105 -1.59 12.84 -10.15
N THR A 106 -0.96 12.45 -11.27
CA THR A 106 -0.85 13.29 -12.48
C THR A 106 -1.61 12.70 -13.66
N CYS A 107 -2.34 11.60 -13.47
CA CYS A 107 -3.13 10.94 -14.51
C CYS A 107 -4.61 10.76 -14.12
N ASP A 108 -5.42 10.46 -15.12
CA ASP A 108 -6.85 10.17 -14.99
C ASP A 108 -7.13 8.82 -15.68
N ILE A 109 -6.96 7.73 -14.93
CA ILE A 109 -7.20 6.37 -15.39
C ILE A 109 -8.30 5.78 -14.51
N PRO A 110 -9.57 5.82 -14.94
CA PRO A 110 -10.69 5.30 -14.16
C PRO A 110 -10.70 3.77 -14.16
N LEU A 111 -11.45 3.18 -13.23
CA LEU A 111 -11.84 1.78 -13.30
C LEU A 111 -12.60 1.46 -14.62
N PRO A 112 -12.65 0.18 -15.05
CA PRO A 112 -13.35 -0.18 -16.28
C PRO A 112 -14.79 0.31 -16.33
N ALA A 113 -15.25 0.71 -17.52
CA ALA A 113 -16.59 1.30 -17.70
C ALA A 113 -17.74 0.38 -17.27
N PHE A 114 -17.57 -0.94 -17.39
CA PHE A 114 -18.56 -1.93 -16.96
C PHE A 114 -18.67 -2.06 -15.43
N VAL A 115 -17.69 -1.52 -14.69
CA VAL A 115 -17.69 -1.42 -13.22
C VAL A 115 -18.21 -0.05 -12.82
N THR A 116 -17.70 1.02 -13.43
CA THR A 116 -18.11 2.40 -13.12
C THR A 116 -19.54 2.73 -13.58
N SER A 117 -20.20 1.88 -14.36
CA SER A 117 -21.63 2.00 -14.64
C SER A 117 -22.52 1.49 -13.49
N GLN A 118 -21.96 0.75 -12.54
CA GLN A 118 -22.69 0.05 -11.49
C GLN A 118 -22.99 0.96 -10.30
N ARG A 119 -24.05 0.61 -9.58
CA ARG A 119 -24.52 1.29 -8.36
C ARG A 119 -24.37 0.37 -7.17
N ASP A 120 -24.37 0.96 -5.98
CA ASP A 120 -24.45 0.23 -4.70
C ASP A 120 -23.27 -0.72 -4.42
N ILE A 121 -22.11 -0.47 -5.05
CA ILE A 121 -20.86 -1.21 -4.83
C ILE A 121 -19.71 -0.31 -4.35
N TRP A 122 -19.99 0.97 -4.09
CA TRP A 122 -19.01 2.00 -3.76
C TRP A 122 -18.96 2.24 -2.26
N TYR A 123 -17.79 2.62 -1.74
CA TYR A 123 -17.68 3.08 -0.36
C TYR A 123 -18.54 4.33 -0.17
N LYS A 124 -19.12 4.48 1.03
CA LYS A 124 -19.89 5.67 1.38
C LYS A 124 -19.50 6.20 2.74
N ASP A 125 -19.40 7.52 2.82
CA ASP A 125 -19.27 8.24 4.08
C ASP A 125 -20.64 8.47 4.75
N GLN A 126 -20.60 9.07 5.95
CA GLN A 126 -21.80 9.34 6.76
C GLN A 126 -22.82 10.30 6.13
N HIS A 127 -22.41 11.06 5.10
CA HIS A 127 -23.28 11.95 4.34
C HIS A 127 -23.82 11.29 3.06
N GLY A 128 -23.43 10.04 2.80
CA GLY A 128 -23.83 9.28 1.63
C GLY A 128 -23.05 9.63 0.37
N HIS A 129 -21.93 10.36 0.48
CA HIS A 129 -21.04 10.58 -0.66
C HIS A 129 -20.33 9.28 -1.03
N GLU A 130 -20.30 8.99 -2.34
CA GLU A 130 -19.64 7.81 -2.87
C GLU A 130 -18.18 8.09 -3.20
N ASP A 131 -17.29 7.22 -2.71
CA ASP A 131 -15.95 7.10 -3.26
C ASP A 131 -15.93 5.99 -4.32
N ARG A 132 -15.52 6.35 -5.54
CA ARG A 132 -15.55 5.47 -6.71
C ARG A 132 -14.16 5.07 -7.19
N GLU A 133 -13.14 5.33 -6.38
CA GLU A 133 -11.76 4.99 -6.67
C GLU A 133 -11.55 3.47 -6.62
N TYR A 134 -12.25 2.78 -5.71
CA TYR A 134 -12.18 1.35 -5.50
C TYR A 134 -13.56 0.77 -5.16
N ILE A 135 -13.79 -0.52 -5.44
CA ILE A 135 -15.04 -1.20 -5.09
C ILE A 135 -15.08 -1.45 -3.58
N SER A 136 -16.16 -1.09 -2.89
CA SER A 136 -16.31 -1.37 -1.46
C SER A 136 -16.05 -2.85 -1.16
N LEU A 137 -15.22 -3.15 -0.16
CA LEU A 137 -14.97 -4.53 0.26
C LEU A 137 -16.24 -5.23 0.74
N PHE A 138 -17.26 -4.47 1.16
CA PHE A 138 -18.56 -5.05 1.53
C PHE A 138 -19.34 -5.54 0.30
N ALA A 139 -18.94 -5.14 -0.90
CA ALA A 139 -19.45 -5.61 -2.18
C ALA A 139 -18.60 -6.74 -2.80
N ASP A 140 -17.56 -7.26 -2.12
CA ASP A 140 -16.65 -8.30 -2.61
C ASP A 140 -17.34 -9.53 -3.24
N ASN A 141 -18.53 -9.86 -2.73
CA ASN A 141 -19.35 -11.00 -3.15
C ASN A 141 -20.65 -10.61 -3.85
N VAL A 142 -20.83 -9.34 -4.19
CA VAL A 142 -21.99 -8.85 -4.96
C VAL A 142 -21.75 -9.12 -6.44
N THR A 143 -22.68 -9.82 -7.09
CA THR A 143 -22.55 -10.12 -8.52
C THR A 143 -22.77 -8.88 -9.38
N VAL A 144 -21.76 -8.54 -10.17
CA VAL A 144 -21.72 -7.44 -11.13
C VAL A 144 -21.32 -8.01 -12.50
N GLU A 145 -22.11 -7.77 -13.55
CA GLU A 145 -21.81 -8.28 -14.90
C GLU A 145 -21.49 -9.80 -14.94
N GLY A 146 -22.18 -10.57 -14.09
CA GLY A 146 -22.02 -12.03 -14.00
C GLY A 146 -20.80 -12.53 -13.22
N ARG A 147 -20.06 -11.65 -12.52
CA ARG A 147 -18.95 -12.00 -11.61
C ARG A 147 -18.99 -11.18 -10.32
N THR A 148 -18.43 -11.70 -9.25
CA THR A 148 -18.15 -10.89 -8.05
C THR A 148 -16.83 -10.11 -8.21
N PRO A 149 -16.60 -8.97 -7.51
CA PRO A 149 -15.31 -8.30 -7.51
C PRO A 149 -14.12 -9.24 -7.24
N LEU A 150 -14.25 -10.12 -6.24
CA LEU A 150 -13.24 -11.14 -5.96
C LEU A 150 -12.99 -12.11 -7.14
N GLN A 151 -14.00 -12.44 -7.94
CA GLN A 151 -13.83 -13.20 -9.17
C GLN A 151 -13.16 -12.36 -10.27
N MET A 152 -13.48 -11.07 -10.39
CA MET A 152 -12.83 -10.17 -11.35
C MET A 152 -11.33 -10.06 -11.07
N TYR A 153 -10.94 -9.86 -9.82
CA TYR A 153 -9.53 -9.83 -9.42
C TYR A 153 -8.83 -11.16 -9.75
N SER A 154 -9.47 -12.29 -9.43
CA SER A 154 -8.91 -13.61 -9.74
C SER A 154 -8.75 -13.85 -11.24
N ASP A 155 -9.74 -13.49 -12.06
CA ASP A 155 -9.66 -13.64 -13.51
C ASP A 155 -8.54 -12.76 -14.08
N TRP A 156 -8.42 -11.53 -13.57
CA TRP A 156 -7.37 -10.59 -13.97
C TRP A 156 -5.97 -11.09 -13.58
N PHE A 157 -5.78 -11.62 -12.37
CA PHE A 157 -4.50 -12.22 -11.96
C PHE A 157 -4.11 -13.38 -12.87
N ASN A 158 -5.05 -14.26 -13.22
CA ASN A 158 -4.80 -15.37 -14.13
C ASN A 158 -4.45 -14.89 -15.56
N ALA A 159 -5.08 -13.81 -16.02
CA ALA A 159 -4.77 -13.20 -17.31
C ALA A 159 -3.36 -12.60 -17.32
N LEU A 160 -2.95 -11.89 -16.25
CA LEU A 160 -1.59 -11.37 -16.09
C LEU A 160 -0.59 -12.53 -16.05
N SER A 161 -0.83 -13.52 -15.19
CA SER A 161 0.02 -14.71 -15.01
C SER A 161 0.29 -15.43 -16.33
N SER A 162 -0.77 -15.65 -17.12
CA SER A 162 -0.67 -16.29 -18.43
C SER A 162 0.11 -15.46 -19.45
N ASN A 163 -0.04 -14.13 -19.44
CA ASN A 163 0.60 -13.23 -20.41
C ASN A 163 2.09 -13.00 -20.12
N PHE A 164 2.51 -13.15 -18.86
CA PHE A 164 3.88 -12.92 -18.40
C PHE A 164 4.55 -14.19 -17.85
N ALA A 165 4.04 -15.38 -18.18
CA ALA A 165 4.49 -16.64 -17.61
C ALA A 165 6.01 -16.90 -17.76
N ALA A 166 6.64 -16.40 -18.82
CA ALA A 166 8.07 -16.54 -19.07
C ALA A 166 8.94 -15.50 -18.33
N ASP A 167 8.32 -14.44 -17.80
CA ASP A 167 9.00 -13.28 -17.21
C ASP A 167 8.80 -13.22 -15.68
N LEU A 168 7.74 -13.82 -15.15
CA LEU A 168 7.48 -13.98 -13.72
C LEU A 168 8.56 -14.82 -13.04
N GLY A 169 9.08 -14.33 -11.91
CA GLY A 169 10.19 -14.93 -11.19
C GLY A 169 11.55 -14.73 -11.88
N SER A 170 11.62 -13.92 -12.94
CA SER A 170 12.86 -13.59 -13.64
C SER A 170 13.07 -12.08 -13.74
N VAL A 171 12.59 -11.44 -14.82
CA VAL A 171 12.61 -9.97 -14.95
C VAL A 171 11.51 -9.34 -14.10
N ILE A 172 10.33 -9.97 -14.01
CA ILE A 172 9.28 -9.57 -13.07
C ILE A 172 9.53 -10.33 -11.78
N GLU A 173 10.04 -9.64 -10.77
CA GLU A 173 10.44 -10.25 -9.50
C GLU A 173 9.36 -10.15 -8.43
N GLU A 174 8.42 -9.21 -8.57
CA GLU A 174 7.39 -8.97 -7.59
C GLU A 174 6.06 -8.56 -8.23
N ILE A 175 4.97 -9.07 -7.64
CA ILE A 175 3.62 -8.57 -7.85
C ILE A 175 3.15 -7.92 -6.55
N GLN A 176 2.96 -6.60 -6.56
CA GLN A 176 2.35 -5.87 -5.47
C GLN A 176 0.84 -5.87 -5.67
N VAL A 177 0.12 -6.56 -4.77
CA VAL A 177 -1.31 -6.81 -4.88
C VAL A 177 -2.09 -5.61 -4.37
N GLY A 178 -2.81 -4.94 -5.26
CA GLY A 178 -3.68 -3.81 -4.92
C GLY A 178 -4.96 -4.24 -4.20
N MET A 179 -5.22 -3.67 -3.02
CA MET A 179 -6.30 -4.10 -2.12
C MET A 179 -7.22 -2.95 -1.66
N GLY A 180 -7.17 -1.82 -2.33
CA GLY A 180 -7.96 -0.65 -1.96
C GLY A 180 -7.55 0.62 -2.69
N PRO A 181 -7.98 1.79 -2.19
CA PRO A 181 -7.59 3.09 -2.73
C PRO A 181 -6.07 3.25 -2.74
N ALA A 182 -5.52 3.83 -3.81
CA ALA A 182 -4.09 3.91 -4.11
C ALA A 182 -3.35 2.54 -4.10
N GLY A 183 -4.09 1.44 -4.22
CA GLY A 183 -3.57 0.07 -4.13
C GLY A 183 -3.33 -0.40 -2.70
N GLU A 184 -3.62 0.42 -1.70
CA GLU A 184 -3.33 0.18 -0.29
C GLU A 184 -4.45 -0.62 0.38
N LEU A 185 -4.11 -1.53 1.29
CA LEU A 185 -5.09 -2.21 2.14
C LEU A 185 -5.65 -1.23 3.18
N ARG A 186 -6.64 -0.42 2.79
CA ARG A 186 -7.33 0.52 3.70
C ARG A 186 -8.68 0.97 3.14
N TYR A 187 -9.42 1.70 3.96
CA TYR A 187 -10.58 2.48 3.52
C TYR A 187 -10.18 3.86 2.94
N PRO A 188 -11.01 4.48 2.08
CA PRO A 188 -10.78 5.83 1.56
C PRO A 188 -11.14 6.92 2.59
N ALA A 189 -10.49 6.90 3.76
CA ALA A 189 -10.85 7.74 4.90
C ALA A 189 -10.39 9.21 4.80
N TYR A 190 -9.49 9.54 3.86
CA TYR A 190 -8.85 10.86 3.73
C TYR A 190 -8.83 11.36 2.27
N GLN A 191 -10.01 11.37 1.63
CA GLN A 191 -10.18 11.85 0.25
C GLN A 191 -9.83 13.33 0.11
N LEU A 192 -8.87 13.70 -0.74
CA LEU A 192 -8.37 15.07 -0.86
C LEU A 192 -9.42 16.12 -1.29
N SER A 193 -10.50 15.69 -1.91
CA SER A 193 -11.63 16.56 -2.26
C SER A 193 -12.38 17.09 -1.03
N GLN A 194 -12.27 16.40 0.12
CA GLN A 194 -13.02 16.68 1.35
C GLN A 194 -12.09 16.88 2.57
N TRP A 195 -10.94 16.22 2.56
CA TRP A 195 -10.01 16.11 3.69
C TRP A 195 -8.77 16.99 3.50
N LYS A 196 -8.23 17.48 4.62
CA LYS A 196 -6.95 18.17 4.72
C LYS A 196 -6.14 17.59 5.85
N PHE A 197 -4.84 17.45 5.63
CA PHE A 197 -3.91 17.06 6.67
C PHE A 197 -3.99 18.07 7.84
N CYS A 198 -4.18 17.65 9.09
CA CYS A 198 -4.18 16.28 9.63
C CYS A 198 -5.53 15.85 10.21
N GLY A 199 -6.66 16.08 9.54
CA GLY A 199 -7.98 15.67 10.03
C GLY A 199 -8.08 14.16 10.34
N VAL A 200 -8.96 13.78 11.27
CA VAL A 200 -9.16 12.36 11.67
C VAL A 200 -9.69 11.46 10.56
N GLY A 201 -10.19 12.03 9.45
CA GLY A 201 -10.83 11.27 8.37
C GLY A 201 -12.26 10.87 8.71
N ALA A 202 -12.86 10.00 7.90
CA ALA A 202 -14.23 9.53 8.12
C ALA A 202 -14.35 8.02 7.86
N PHE A 203 -15.18 7.33 8.66
CA PHE A 203 -15.53 5.93 8.41
C PHE A 203 -16.28 5.78 7.07
N GLN A 204 -15.95 4.75 6.31
CA GLN A 204 -16.41 4.56 4.92
C GLN A 204 -17.38 3.37 4.77
N CYS A 205 -18.18 3.10 5.80
CA CYS A 205 -19.03 1.91 5.91
C CYS A 205 -20.54 2.21 5.89
N TYR A 206 -20.96 3.25 5.18
CA TYR A 206 -22.37 3.67 5.10
C TYR A 206 -23.07 3.16 3.84
N ASP A 207 -22.41 2.33 3.02
CA ASP A 207 -23.06 1.65 1.90
C ASP A 207 -24.01 0.54 2.38
N ALA A 208 -24.98 0.17 1.55
CA ALA A 208 -26.02 -0.77 1.95
C ALA A 208 -25.47 -2.15 2.33
N ASN A 209 -24.39 -2.61 1.71
CA ASN A 209 -23.78 -3.90 2.02
C ASN A 209 -23.05 -3.83 3.37
N ALA A 210 -22.34 -2.74 3.63
CA ALA A 210 -21.68 -2.47 4.91
C ALA A 210 -22.68 -2.41 6.07
N LEU A 211 -23.76 -1.63 5.94
CA LEU A 211 -24.80 -1.52 6.97
C LEU A 211 -25.49 -2.85 7.25
N ASN A 212 -25.77 -3.65 6.21
CA ASN A 212 -26.32 -5.01 6.37
C ASN A 212 -25.32 -5.97 7.01
N SER A 213 -24.01 -5.80 6.76
CA SER A 213 -22.95 -6.57 7.43
C SER A 213 -22.88 -6.23 8.92
N LEU A 214 -22.85 -4.94 9.26
CA LEU A 214 -22.83 -4.45 10.64
C LEU A 214 -24.06 -4.92 11.43
N ALA A 215 -25.27 -4.78 10.86
CA ALA A 215 -26.50 -5.21 11.52
C ALA A 215 -26.51 -6.72 11.85
N ARG A 216 -25.93 -7.56 10.97
CA ARG A 216 -25.77 -9.00 11.23
C ARG A 216 -24.74 -9.28 12.33
N ALA A 217 -23.61 -8.58 12.31
CA ALA A 217 -22.59 -8.68 13.36
C ALA A 217 -23.15 -8.27 14.72
N ALA A 218 -23.87 -7.15 14.77
CA ALA A 218 -24.49 -6.59 15.97
C ALA A 218 -25.52 -7.56 16.59
N LYS A 219 -26.41 -8.13 15.75
CA LYS A 219 -27.35 -9.17 16.17
C LYS A 219 -26.64 -10.42 16.71
N SER A 220 -25.56 -10.84 16.07
CA SER A 220 -24.79 -12.04 16.48
C SER A 220 -24.06 -11.82 17.80
N ALA A 221 -23.64 -10.59 18.09
CA ALA A 221 -23.04 -10.19 19.35
C ALA A 221 -24.07 -9.99 20.48
N GLY A 222 -25.38 -10.12 20.22
CA GLY A 222 -26.43 -9.90 21.21
C GLY A 222 -26.80 -8.43 21.43
N HIS A 223 -26.29 -7.52 20.60
CA HIS A 223 -26.49 -6.08 20.67
C HIS A 223 -27.10 -5.56 19.38
N ALA A 224 -28.36 -5.91 19.11
CA ALA A 224 -29.04 -5.53 17.87
C ALA A 224 -29.19 -4.00 17.69
N ASP A 225 -29.04 -3.24 18.78
CA ASP A 225 -28.99 -1.77 18.81
C ASP A 225 -27.67 -1.19 18.28
N TRP A 226 -26.60 -1.99 18.12
CA TRP A 226 -25.30 -1.57 17.57
C TRP A 226 -25.23 -1.69 16.04
N SER A 227 -26.37 -1.59 15.36
CA SER A 227 -26.51 -1.83 13.91
C SER A 227 -26.18 -0.63 13.03
N SER A 228 -25.47 0.38 13.56
CA SER A 228 -25.11 1.59 12.82
C SER A 228 -23.73 2.09 13.24
N PRO A 229 -22.95 2.70 12.32
CA PRO A 229 -21.68 3.30 12.67
C PRO A 229 -21.83 4.41 13.74
N PRO A 230 -20.76 4.75 14.47
CA PRO A 230 -20.79 5.82 15.46
C PRO A 230 -21.28 7.15 14.85
N SER A 231 -22.24 7.79 15.51
CA SER A 231 -22.80 9.07 15.06
C SER A 231 -22.00 10.29 15.54
N ASP A 232 -20.98 10.07 16.35
CA ASP A 232 -20.20 11.09 17.08
C ASP A 232 -18.70 11.05 16.73
N ALA A 233 -18.36 10.51 15.56
CA ALA A 233 -17.01 10.42 15.02
C ALA A 233 -16.51 11.71 14.32
N GLY A 234 -17.32 12.77 14.29
CA GLY A 234 -16.96 14.02 13.62
C GLY A 234 -17.05 13.91 12.09
N ASP A 235 -16.21 14.68 11.40
CA ASP A 235 -16.05 14.68 9.94
C ASP A 235 -14.58 14.54 9.53
N TYR A 236 -14.30 14.55 8.22
CA TYR A 236 -12.95 14.42 7.67
C TYR A 236 -11.90 15.32 8.36
N ASN A 237 -12.24 16.56 8.69
CA ASN A 237 -11.31 17.58 9.17
C ASN A 237 -11.39 17.83 10.67
N SER A 238 -12.22 17.07 11.38
CA SER A 238 -12.35 17.18 12.83
C SER A 238 -11.02 16.86 13.50
N HIS A 239 -10.71 17.58 14.57
CA HIS A 239 -9.67 17.13 15.50
C HIS A 239 -10.30 16.13 16.49
N PRO A 240 -9.50 15.24 17.10
CA PRO A 240 -10.03 14.25 18.04
C PRO A 240 -10.82 14.86 19.21
N GLY A 241 -10.44 16.06 19.65
CA GLY A 241 -11.15 16.81 20.70
C GLY A 241 -12.55 17.30 20.30
N ASP A 242 -12.87 17.35 19.00
CA ASP A 242 -14.17 17.79 18.48
C ASP A 242 -15.16 16.61 18.31
N ALA A 243 -14.65 15.38 18.34
CA ALA A 243 -15.41 14.16 18.09
C ALA A 243 -15.45 13.28 19.36
N ALA A 244 -16.63 13.17 19.99
CA ALA A 244 -16.81 12.43 21.24
C ALA A 244 -16.39 10.95 21.13
N PHE A 245 -16.52 10.36 19.93
CA PHE A 245 -16.04 9.01 19.65
C PHE A 245 -14.54 8.86 19.93
N PHE A 246 -13.70 9.79 19.47
CA PHE A 246 -12.25 9.70 19.64
C PHE A 246 -11.76 10.16 21.01
N GLN A 247 -12.59 10.84 21.80
CA GLN A 247 -12.27 11.16 23.19
C GLN A 247 -12.41 9.93 24.10
N ASN A 248 -13.58 9.29 24.07
CA ASN A 248 -13.88 8.16 24.96
C ASN A 248 -14.71 7.05 24.29
N GLY A 249 -15.46 7.37 23.22
CA GLY A 249 -16.36 6.41 22.57
C GLY A 249 -15.66 5.17 22.02
N TYR A 250 -14.44 5.32 21.48
CA TYR A 250 -13.63 4.22 20.94
C TYR A 250 -13.26 3.16 22.00
N GLN A 251 -13.25 3.51 23.29
CA GLN A 251 -12.94 2.59 24.39
C GLN A 251 -14.18 1.89 24.96
N SER A 252 -15.39 2.39 24.64
CA SER A 252 -16.65 1.79 25.09
C SER A 252 -16.86 0.39 24.49
N ASP A 253 -17.76 -0.39 25.07
CA ASP A 253 -18.09 -1.72 24.54
C ASP A 253 -18.57 -1.65 23.08
N PHE A 254 -19.40 -0.65 22.75
CA PHE A 254 -19.84 -0.37 21.38
C PHE A 254 -18.66 0.02 20.47
N GLY A 255 -17.80 0.94 20.92
CA GLY A 255 -16.64 1.39 20.15
C GLY A 255 -15.68 0.25 19.84
N ARG A 256 -15.36 -0.60 20.83
CA ARG A 256 -14.52 -1.78 20.64
C ARG A 256 -15.16 -2.78 19.68
N PHE A 257 -16.47 -3.01 19.80
CA PHE A 257 -17.20 -3.86 18.87
C PHE A 257 -17.15 -3.32 17.43
N PHE A 258 -17.47 -2.04 17.24
CA PHE A 258 -17.50 -1.41 15.92
C PHE A 258 -16.12 -1.40 15.26
N LEU A 259 -15.08 -0.97 15.98
CA LEU A 259 -13.71 -0.93 15.46
C LEU A 259 -13.18 -2.32 15.14
N LYS A 260 -13.52 -3.33 15.96
CA LYS A 260 -13.18 -4.71 15.65
C LYS A 260 -13.89 -5.18 14.38
N TRP A 261 -15.19 -4.95 14.25
CA TRP A 261 -15.93 -5.33 13.04
C TRP A 261 -15.36 -4.65 11.77
N TYR A 262 -15.05 -3.36 11.86
CA TYR A 262 -14.53 -2.57 10.74
C TYR A 262 -13.12 -3.03 10.35
N GLY A 263 -12.22 -3.22 11.33
CA GLY A 263 -10.87 -3.75 11.09
C GLY A 263 -10.87 -5.20 10.59
N ASP A 264 -11.67 -6.09 11.19
CA ASP A 264 -11.81 -7.49 10.76
C ASP A 264 -12.30 -7.59 9.30
N ALA A 265 -13.21 -6.70 8.88
CA ALA A 265 -13.71 -6.67 7.51
C ALA A 265 -12.59 -6.32 6.51
N LEU A 266 -11.71 -5.37 6.85
CA LEU A 266 -10.53 -5.03 6.06
C LEU A 266 -9.53 -6.20 6.00
N LEU A 267 -9.25 -6.84 7.14
CA LEU A 267 -8.35 -8.00 7.20
C LEU A 267 -8.88 -9.18 6.37
N GLN A 268 -10.19 -9.46 6.44
CA GLN A 268 -10.81 -10.51 5.65
C GLN A 268 -10.71 -10.23 4.15
N HIS A 269 -10.94 -8.98 3.73
CA HIS A 269 -10.77 -8.56 2.33
C HIS A 269 -9.33 -8.80 1.85
N GLY A 270 -8.34 -8.30 2.60
CA GLY A 270 -6.93 -8.49 2.27
C GLY A 270 -6.54 -9.97 2.15
N ALA A 271 -6.99 -10.80 3.09
CA ALA A 271 -6.75 -12.24 3.07
C ALA A 271 -7.35 -12.93 1.82
N GLU A 272 -8.58 -12.59 1.45
CA GLU A 272 -9.25 -13.15 0.26
C GLU A 272 -8.56 -12.75 -1.04
N VAL A 273 -8.14 -11.48 -1.17
CA VAL A 273 -7.46 -10.98 -2.37
C VAL A 273 -6.05 -11.58 -2.49
N LEU A 274 -5.27 -11.57 -1.41
CA LEU A 274 -3.92 -12.16 -1.38
C LEU A 274 -3.96 -13.67 -1.66
N GLN A 275 -4.94 -14.39 -1.12
CA GLN A 275 -5.09 -15.83 -1.37
C GLN A 275 -5.38 -16.13 -2.85
N ARG A 276 -6.09 -15.26 -3.57
CA ARG A 276 -6.31 -15.38 -5.02
C ARG A 276 -5.05 -15.05 -5.81
N ALA A 277 -4.30 -14.02 -5.41
CA ALA A 277 -3.00 -13.73 -5.99
C ALA A 277 -2.03 -14.93 -5.82
N LYS A 278 -1.97 -15.52 -4.62
CA LYS A 278 -1.20 -16.75 -4.34
C LYS A 278 -1.59 -17.89 -5.26
N GLN A 279 -2.88 -18.09 -5.54
CA GLN A 279 -3.34 -19.13 -6.47
C GLN A 279 -2.90 -18.88 -7.92
N ALA A 280 -2.87 -17.62 -8.37
CA ALA A 280 -2.49 -17.25 -9.73
C ALA A 280 -0.97 -17.23 -9.97
N PHE A 281 -0.18 -16.86 -8.95
CA PHE A 281 1.25 -16.58 -9.09
C PHE A 281 2.16 -17.52 -8.28
N GLY A 282 1.65 -18.27 -7.30
CA GLY A 282 2.48 -18.99 -6.32
C GLY A 282 3.43 -20.05 -6.90
N SER A 283 3.21 -20.51 -8.13
CA SER A 283 4.09 -21.46 -8.82
C SER A 283 5.10 -20.81 -9.78
N SER A 284 5.09 -19.48 -9.95
CA SER A 284 5.96 -18.79 -10.91
C SER A 284 7.31 -18.37 -10.32
N GLY A 285 7.48 -18.41 -9.00
CA GLY A 285 8.68 -17.93 -8.31
C GLY A 285 8.76 -16.40 -8.16
N VAL A 286 7.73 -15.68 -8.59
CA VAL A 286 7.58 -14.24 -8.31
C VAL A 286 7.25 -14.02 -6.82
N ARG A 287 7.78 -12.97 -6.21
CA ARG A 287 7.39 -12.56 -4.86
C ARG A 287 6.01 -11.92 -4.90
N LEU A 288 5.25 -12.08 -3.82
CA LEU A 288 4.02 -11.32 -3.59
C LEU A 288 4.27 -10.29 -2.52
N ALA A 289 3.77 -9.09 -2.73
CA ALA A 289 3.71 -8.04 -1.72
C ALA A 289 2.32 -7.41 -1.69
N GLY A 290 2.02 -6.67 -0.65
CA GLY A 290 0.81 -5.85 -0.55
C GLY A 290 1.12 -4.55 0.18
N LYS A 291 0.47 -3.47 -0.22
CA LYS A 291 0.79 -2.14 0.30
C LYS A 291 -0.02 -1.79 1.53
N VAL A 292 0.64 -1.29 2.57
CA VAL A 292 0.01 -0.78 3.79
C VAL A 292 0.34 0.70 3.95
N ALA A 293 -0.69 1.54 4.06
CA ALA A 293 -0.53 2.99 4.16
C ALA A 293 0.08 3.45 5.50
N GLY A 294 0.95 4.45 5.46
CA GLY A 294 1.57 5.08 6.62
C GLY A 294 0.72 6.21 7.19
N ILE A 295 -0.23 5.87 8.06
CA ILE A 295 -1.14 6.84 8.68
C ILE A 295 -0.51 7.40 9.94
N HIS A 296 0.42 8.33 9.75
CA HIS A 296 1.30 8.78 10.82
C HIS A 296 0.71 9.90 11.69
N TRP A 297 -0.35 10.58 11.26
CA TRP A 297 -1.00 11.62 12.06
C TRP A 297 -1.97 11.02 13.08
N TRP A 298 -2.02 11.63 14.26
CA TRP A 298 -2.64 11.09 15.47
C TRP A 298 -2.01 9.81 16.02
N TYR A 299 -0.92 9.30 15.45
CA TYR A 299 -0.25 8.09 15.95
C TYR A 299 0.23 8.22 17.40
N LYS A 300 0.66 9.42 17.83
CA LYS A 300 1.14 9.64 19.21
C LYS A 300 0.02 9.86 20.24
N SER A 301 -1.23 9.62 19.85
CA SER A 301 -2.39 9.76 20.72
C SER A 301 -2.98 8.38 21.04
N ASP A 302 -3.53 8.20 22.24
CA ASP A 302 -4.09 6.90 22.68
C ASP A 302 -5.20 6.36 21.77
N HIS A 303 -5.87 7.25 21.01
CA HIS A 303 -7.01 6.91 20.17
C HIS A 303 -6.64 6.59 18.72
N HIS A 304 -5.44 6.95 18.23
CA HIS A 304 -4.99 6.64 16.86
C HIS A 304 -6.03 6.94 15.77
N ALA A 305 -6.68 8.12 15.82
CA ALA A 305 -8.00 8.31 15.17
C ALA A 305 -7.97 8.11 13.64
N ALA A 306 -6.90 8.55 12.98
CA ALA A 306 -6.78 8.40 11.53
C ALA A 306 -6.48 6.95 11.10
N GLU A 307 -5.73 6.19 11.91
CA GLU A 307 -5.56 4.75 11.70
C GLU A 307 -6.92 4.05 11.83
N LEU A 308 -7.70 4.38 12.88
CA LEU A 308 -9.02 3.80 13.10
C LEU A 308 -9.99 4.05 11.93
N THR A 309 -10.09 5.28 11.42
CA THR A 309 -10.97 5.58 10.27
C THR A 309 -10.50 4.92 8.98
N SER A 310 -9.19 4.74 8.83
CA SER A 310 -8.55 4.02 7.71
C SER A 310 -8.69 2.50 7.81
N GLY A 311 -9.20 1.97 8.93
CA GLY A 311 -9.46 0.55 9.18
C GLY A 311 -8.38 -0.17 9.97
N TYR A 312 -7.31 0.52 10.37
CA TYR A 312 -6.25 -0.04 11.22
C TYR A 312 -6.66 0.11 12.68
N TYR A 313 -7.10 -0.98 13.29
CA TYR A 313 -7.49 -0.96 14.70
C TYR A 313 -6.25 -0.99 15.63
N ASN A 314 -5.44 0.08 15.60
CA ASN A 314 -4.22 0.24 16.38
C ASN A 314 -4.49 1.02 17.67
N ALA A 315 -5.40 0.53 18.49
CA ALA A 315 -5.77 1.17 19.76
C ALA A 315 -6.25 0.10 20.75
N ASN A 316 -6.62 0.49 21.97
CA ASN A 316 -7.26 -0.42 22.92
C ASN A 316 -6.42 -1.67 23.30
N GLY A 317 -5.09 -1.57 23.15
CA GLY A 317 -4.15 -2.68 23.37
C GLY A 317 -4.06 -3.67 22.21
N ILE A 318 -4.59 -3.30 21.04
CA ILE A 318 -4.53 -4.09 19.80
C ILE A 318 -3.48 -3.47 18.88
N ASP A 319 -2.62 -4.32 18.34
CA ASP A 319 -1.67 -3.97 17.29
C ASP A 319 -2.29 -4.33 15.92
N ALA A 320 -2.64 -3.31 15.14
CA ALA A 320 -3.21 -3.51 13.81
C ALA A 320 -2.20 -4.14 12.85
N TYR A 321 -0.91 -3.79 12.98
CA TYR A 321 0.14 -4.18 12.05
C TYR A 321 0.59 -5.62 12.29
N ASP A 322 0.51 -6.13 13.51
CA ASP A 322 0.61 -7.57 13.83
C ASP A 322 -0.51 -8.36 13.13
N SER A 323 -1.76 -7.90 13.26
CA SER A 323 -2.92 -8.55 12.62
C SER A 323 -2.83 -8.53 11.08
N ILE A 324 -2.34 -7.42 10.50
CA ILE A 324 -2.06 -7.32 9.06
C ILE A 324 -0.93 -8.28 8.67
N SER A 325 0.18 -8.30 9.43
CA SER A 325 1.30 -9.20 9.14
C SER A 325 0.88 -10.67 9.15
N ALA A 326 -0.03 -11.07 10.05
CA ALA A 326 -0.58 -12.43 10.10
C ALA A 326 -1.31 -12.86 8.81
N ILE A 327 -2.12 -11.97 8.20
CA ILE A 327 -2.82 -12.32 6.95
C ILE A 327 -1.86 -12.38 5.74
N PHE A 328 -0.79 -11.58 5.78
CA PHE A 328 0.27 -11.59 4.77
C PHE A 328 1.13 -12.85 4.86
N GLU A 329 1.51 -13.26 6.07
CA GLU A 329 2.20 -14.53 6.34
C GLU A 329 1.41 -15.72 5.80
N ALA A 330 0.09 -15.78 6.07
CA ALA A 330 -0.77 -16.85 5.57
C ALA A 330 -0.78 -16.94 4.03
N ALA A 331 -0.69 -15.79 3.35
CA ALA A 331 -0.59 -15.71 1.90
C ALA A 331 0.84 -16.00 1.37
N GLY A 332 1.87 -15.91 2.21
CA GLY A 332 3.28 -15.92 1.78
C GLY A 332 3.65 -14.65 1.03
N ALA A 333 3.09 -13.51 1.45
CA ALA A 333 3.34 -12.19 0.88
C ALA A 333 4.14 -11.32 1.87
N GLY A 334 4.96 -10.41 1.34
CA GLY A 334 5.60 -9.35 2.12
C GLY A 334 4.72 -8.11 2.25
N VAL A 335 5.02 -7.28 3.25
CA VAL A 335 4.40 -5.95 3.40
C VAL A 335 5.27 -4.93 2.70
N ASP A 336 4.67 -4.05 1.90
CA ASP A 336 5.33 -2.84 1.43
C ASP A 336 4.73 -1.62 2.17
N PHE A 337 5.59 -0.84 2.82
CA PHE A 337 5.18 0.22 3.73
C PHE A 337 5.77 1.58 3.36
N THR A 338 5.01 2.65 3.58
CA THR A 338 5.41 4.01 3.19
C THR A 338 5.92 4.85 4.39
N CYS A 339 6.15 6.15 4.19
CA CYS A 339 6.68 7.11 5.18
C CYS A 339 8.13 6.86 5.63
N MET A 340 8.88 6.02 4.91
CA MET A 340 10.27 5.66 5.26
C MET A 340 11.24 6.86 5.27
N GLU A 341 10.88 7.96 4.62
CA GLU A 341 11.67 9.18 4.53
C GLU A 341 11.32 10.24 5.57
N MET A 342 10.19 10.10 6.26
CA MET A 342 9.66 11.12 7.16
C MET A 342 10.36 11.08 8.52
N ALA A 343 10.66 12.27 9.05
CA ALA A 343 11.07 12.44 10.43
C ALA A 343 9.97 13.12 11.25
N ASP A 344 9.85 12.78 12.53
CA ASP A 344 8.87 13.38 13.43
C ASP A 344 9.05 14.90 13.54
N SER A 345 10.31 15.35 13.51
CA SER A 345 10.67 16.77 13.56
C SER A 345 10.22 17.58 12.34
N GLU A 346 9.83 16.92 11.25
CA GLU A 346 9.29 17.56 10.06
C GLU A 346 7.76 17.75 10.14
N GLN A 347 7.12 17.21 11.19
CA GLN A 347 5.67 17.18 11.33
C GLN A 347 5.17 18.26 12.30
N SER A 348 3.94 18.74 12.08
CA SER A 348 3.31 19.68 13.01
C SER A 348 3.05 19.03 14.37
N ALA A 349 3.38 19.73 15.46
CA ALA A 349 3.07 19.31 16.82
C ALA A 349 1.56 19.18 17.08
N ASP A 350 0.74 19.94 16.34
CA ASP A 350 -0.73 19.93 16.48
C ASP A 350 -1.38 18.64 15.94
N CYS A 351 -0.62 17.80 15.23
CA CYS A 351 -1.13 16.59 14.59
C CYS A 351 -0.82 15.31 15.36
N ALA A 352 -0.13 15.39 16.51
CA ALA A 352 0.36 14.23 17.26
C ALA A 352 0.99 13.16 16.35
N SER A 353 1.80 13.61 15.40
CA SER A 353 2.33 12.80 14.32
C SER A 353 3.55 11.98 14.77
N GLY A 354 3.62 10.72 14.36
CA GLY A 354 4.72 9.80 14.72
C GLY A 354 5.12 8.83 13.60
N PRO A 355 5.57 9.32 12.43
CA PRO A 355 6.02 8.43 11.35
C PRO A 355 7.17 7.52 11.77
N GLU A 356 8.09 7.97 12.63
CA GLU A 356 9.25 7.15 13.01
C GLU A 356 8.89 5.99 13.92
N GLU A 357 7.99 6.22 14.89
CA GLU A 357 7.49 5.16 15.75
C GLU A 357 6.60 4.19 14.97
N LEU A 358 5.77 4.72 14.06
CA LEU A 358 4.93 3.92 13.18
C LEU A 358 5.76 2.95 12.32
N VAL A 359 6.79 3.44 11.61
CA VAL A 359 7.67 2.57 10.80
C VAL A 359 8.30 1.47 11.66
N LYS A 360 8.75 1.81 12.88
CA LYS A 360 9.33 0.80 13.80
C LYS A 360 8.32 -0.25 14.25
N GLN A 361 7.05 0.13 14.46
CA GLN A 361 5.99 -0.82 14.79
C GLN A 361 5.77 -1.82 13.63
N VAL A 362 5.69 -1.32 12.40
CA VAL A 362 5.53 -2.19 11.21
C VAL A 362 6.76 -3.10 11.01
N MET A 363 7.97 -2.58 11.20
CA MET A 363 9.19 -3.40 11.19
C MET A 363 9.16 -4.50 12.25
N ALA A 364 8.67 -4.21 13.46
CA ALA A 364 8.57 -5.21 14.52
C ALA A 364 7.52 -6.28 14.19
N ALA A 365 6.36 -5.89 13.65
CA ALA A 365 5.29 -6.81 13.27
C ALA A 365 5.69 -7.72 12.08
N THR A 366 6.32 -7.16 11.06
CA THR A 366 6.81 -7.98 9.93
C THR A 366 7.88 -8.97 10.37
N ALA A 367 8.79 -8.54 11.26
CA ALA A 367 9.81 -9.42 11.82
C ALA A 367 9.24 -10.52 12.74
N SER A 368 8.19 -10.25 13.52
CA SER A 368 7.56 -11.27 14.38
C SER A 368 6.87 -12.38 13.58
N HIS A 369 6.47 -12.08 12.35
CA HIS A 369 5.83 -13.00 11.40
C HIS A 369 6.79 -13.59 10.35
N ASP A 370 8.09 -13.29 10.40
CA ASP A 370 9.10 -13.73 9.43
C ASP A 370 8.71 -13.43 7.97
N ILE A 371 8.07 -12.27 7.73
CA ILE A 371 7.69 -11.81 6.40
C ILE A 371 8.58 -10.65 5.93
N ALA A 372 8.75 -10.55 4.62
CA ALA A 372 9.53 -9.48 4.02
C ALA A 372 8.88 -8.11 4.22
N LEU A 373 9.72 -7.10 4.48
CA LEU A 373 9.32 -5.69 4.46
C LEU A 373 9.98 -4.98 3.27
N GLY A 374 9.15 -4.46 2.39
CA GLY A 374 9.47 -3.42 1.42
C GLY A 374 9.21 -2.03 2.01
N GLY A 375 9.89 -1.03 1.47
CA GLY A 375 9.72 0.36 1.86
C GLY A 375 9.54 1.31 0.69
N GLU A 376 8.76 2.36 0.89
CA GLU A 376 8.60 3.48 -0.03
C GLU A 376 8.73 4.82 0.70
N ASN A 377 9.17 5.87 0.00
CA ASN A 377 8.94 7.24 0.47
C ASN A 377 7.52 7.70 0.12
N ALA A 378 6.85 8.35 1.07
CA ALA A 378 5.48 8.83 0.89
C ALA A 378 5.42 10.07 -0.02
N LEU A 379 6.38 10.98 0.11
CA LEU A 379 6.45 12.23 -0.65
C LEU A 379 7.74 12.32 -1.48
N PRO A 380 7.73 13.01 -2.64
CA PRO A 380 8.95 13.25 -3.42
C PRO A 380 9.98 14.05 -2.62
N ARG A 381 11.17 13.48 -2.40
CA ARG A 381 12.25 14.08 -1.61
C ARG A 381 13.61 13.83 -2.25
N PHE A 382 14.43 14.86 -2.39
CA PHE A 382 15.74 14.80 -3.08
C PHE A 382 16.92 15.20 -2.20
N ASP A 383 16.67 15.36 -0.90
CA ASP A 383 17.62 15.87 0.09
C ASP A 383 18.23 14.76 0.96
N ASP A 384 19.42 15.04 1.50
CA ASP A 384 20.19 14.06 2.28
C ASP A 384 19.50 13.64 3.59
N THR A 385 18.61 14.47 4.13
CA THR A 385 17.83 14.16 5.35
C THR A 385 16.90 12.99 5.09
N ALA A 386 16.10 13.07 4.02
CA ALA A 386 15.20 11.99 3.60
C ALA A 386 15.95 10.69 3.30
N TYR A 387 17.02 10.75 2.51
CA TYR A 387 17.82 9.56 2.19
C TYR A 387 18.47 8.93 3.44
N SER A 388 18.97 9.74 4.36
CA SER A 388 19.57 9.24 5.61
C SER A 388 18.51 8.62 6.54
N LYS A 389 17.28 9.13 6.50
CA LYS A 389 16.16 8.55 7.24
C LYS A 389 15.80 7.16 6.71
N ILE A 390 15.65 7.02 5.39
CA ILE A 390 15.42 5.71 4.74
C ILE A 390 16.56 4.73 5.07
N GLU A 391 17.82 5.18 4.95
CA GLU A 391 19.01 4.38 5.28
C GLU A 391 18.98 3.87 6.73
N SER A 392 18.40 4.63 7.66
CA SER A 392 18.32 4.23 9.07
C SER A 392 17.41 3.02 9.34
N TYR A 393 16.48 2.72 8.42
CA TYR A 393 15.58 1.55 8.51
C TYR A 393 16.09 0.34 7.74
N LYS A 394 17.23 0.47 7.05
CA LYS A 394 17.77 -0.54 6.13
C LYS A 394 17.83 -1.94 6.72
N SER A 395 18.17 -2.09 8.00
CA SER A 395 18.34 -3.41 8.63
C SER A 395 17.05 -4.22 8.76
N GLY A 396 15.87 -3.60 8.63
CA GLY A 396 14.59 -4.31 8.65
C GLY A 396 13.89 -4.36 7.30
N MET A 397 14.50 -3.88 6.22
CA MET A 397 13.92 -3.90 4.87
C MET A 397 14.70 -4.84 3.96
N GLN A 398 14.01 -5.43 2.98
CA GLN A 398 14.63 -6.23 1.92
C GLN A 398 14.71 -5.47 0.59
N VAL A 399 13.76 -4.57 0.36
CA VAL A 399 13.65 -3.77 -0.86
C VAL A 399 13.19 -2.36 -0.52
N PHE A 400 13.63 -1.37 -1.29
CA PHE A 400 13.15 0.00 -1.21
C PHE A 400 12.77 0.53 -2.58
N THR A 401 11.56 1.07 -2.73
CA THR A 401 11.05 1.63 -3.97
C THR A 401 10.88 3.13 -3.86
N TYR A 402 11.69 3.86 -4.62
CA TYR A 402 11.72 5.32 -4.60
C TYR A 402 10.60 5.95 -5.45
N LEU A 403 9.80 6.81 -4.84
CA LEU A 403 8.79 7.65 -5.46
C LEU A 403 9.41 9.01 -5.84
N ARG A 404 9.54 9.39 -7.11
CA ARG A 404 9.22 8.67 -8.35
C ARG A 404 10.21 9.10 -9.45
N LEU A 405 10.31 8.32 -10.53
CA LEU A 405 11.03 8.70 -11.72
C LEU A 405 10.50 10.02 -12.29
N GLY A 406 11.40 10.94 -12.58
CA GLY A 406 11.08 12.21 -13.20
C GLY A 406 12.36 12.98 -13.52
N ASN A 407 12.23 14.05 -14.29
CA ASN A 407 13.38 14.88 -14.67
C ASN A 407 14.07 15.48 -13.42
N ASP A 408 13.31 15.78 -12.36
CA ASP A 408 13.90 16.31 -11.12
C ASP A 408 14.81 15.30 -10.42
N LEU A 409 14.51 13.99 -10.51
CA LEU A 409 15.38 12.93 -10.00
C LEU A 409 16.64 12.79 -10.85
N LEU A 410 16.50 12.80 -12.18
CA LEU A 410 17.55 12.45 -13.12
C LEU A 410 18.54 13.58 -13.44
N ASN A 411 18.35 14.79 -12.88
CA ASN A 411 19.15 15.96 -13.24
C ASN A 411 20.06 16.46 -12.11
N GLY A 412 21.29 16.81 -12.48
CA GLY A 412 22.22 17.60 -11.66
C GLY A 412 22.52 16.99 -10.28
N ALA A 413 22.39 17.80 -9.24
CA ALA A 413 22.73 17.41 -7.88
C ALA A 413 21.81 16.32 -7.31
N ASN A 414 20.54 16.28 -7.73
CA ASN A 414 19.58 15.27 -7.25
C ASN A 414 19.99 13.88 -7.72
N TRP A 415 20.39 13.75 -8.98
CA TRP A 415 20.89 12.48 -9.52
C TRP A 415 22.13 11.98 -8.77
N ASN A 416 23.09 12.86 -8.49
CA ASN A 416 24.30 12.50 -7.73
C ASN A 416 23.97 12.03 -6.30
N ARG A 417 22.99 12.67 -5.63
CA ARG A 417 22.52 12.24 -4.31
C ARG A 417 21.82 10.90 -4.37
N PHE A 418 20.94 10.70 -5.35
CA PHE A 418 20.27 9.43 -5.57
C PHE A 418 21.27 8.29 -5.81
N GLN A 419 22.28 8.48 -6.67
CA GLN A 419 23.34 7.47 -6.88
C GLN A 419 24.11 7.17 -5.58
N SER A 420 24.36 8.19 -4.76
CA SER A 420 25.02 8.02 -3.46
C SER A 420 24.13 7.24 -2.48
N PHE A 421 22.82 7.50 -2.50
CA PHE A 421 21.82 6.76 -1.74
C PHE A 421 21.76 5.29 -2.16
N VAL A 422 21.65 4.98 -3.47
CA VAL A 422 21.66 3.61 -3.99
C VAL A 422 22.91 2.85 -3.53
N SER A 423 24.09 3.47 -3.64
CA SER A 423 25.36 2.89 -3.18
C SER A 423 25.34 2.54 -1.68
N LYS A 424 24.76 3.40 -0.84
CA LYS A 424 24.60 3.13 0.60
C LYS A 424 23.63 1.99 0.87
N MET A 425 22.50 1.93 0.15
CA MET A 425 21.52 0.84 0.25
C MET A 425 22.11 -0.51 -0.18
N HIS A 426 23.05 -0.52 -1.13
CA HIS A 426 23.76 -1.75 -1.52
C HIS A 426 24.90 -2.15 -0.58
N SER A 427 25.44 -1.22 0.21
CA SER A 427 26.61 -1.51 1.06
C SER A 427 26.30 -2.42 2.24
N THR A 428 27.00 -3.54 2.40
CA THR A 428 26.89 -4.35 3.61
C THR A 428 27.68 -3.70 4.75
N LEU A 429 26.98 -3.04 5.68
CA LEU A 429 27.62 -2.46 6.85
C LEU A 429 27.95 -3.56 7.85
N SER A 430 29.21 -3.64 8.30
CA SER A 430 29.56 -4.44 9.47
C SER A 430 29.10 -3.70 10.71
N LEU A 431 28.08 -4.19 11.41
CA LEU A 431 27.84 -3.73 12.77
C LEU A 431 28.88 -4.42 13.66
N ILE A 432 29.93 -3.67 14.03
CA ILE A 432 30.76 -4.07 15.16
C ILE A 432 29.92 -3.75 16.41
N VAL A 433 29.30 -4.78 17.00
CA VAL A 433 28.56 -4.68 18.27
C VAL A 433 29.51 -4.70 19.46
#